data_AF-A0A351IUX3-F1
#
_entry.id   AF-A0A351IUX3-F1
#
_cell.length_a   1.000
_cell.length_b   1.000
_cell.length_c   1.000
_cell.angle_alpha   90.00
_cell.angle_beta   90.00
_cell.angle_gamma   90.00
#
_symmetry.space_group_name_H-M   'P 1'
#
loop_
_entity.id
_entity.type
_entity.pdbx_description
1 polymer ?
#
loop_
_entity_poly.entity_id
_entity_poly.type
_entity_poly.pdbx_seq_one_letter_code
_entity_poly.pdbx_strand_id
1 'polypeptide(L)' 'MPWCEPCARYLSPNSVSVVGTCPKCGERVTDADGGLATSQKVPWHFWVFAGAAVVYLGWRLLQGVWMLVT' A
#
# COMPACT_ATOMS: atom_id res chain seq x y z
N MET A 1 2.92 -13.30 -5.79
CA MET A 1 3.14 -12.63 -7.08
C MET A 1 1.90 -12.82 -7.94
N PRO A 2 1.40 -11.78 -8.61
CA PRO A 2 0.18 -11.86 -9.40
C PRO A 2 0.33 -12.79 -10.62
N TRP A 3 -0.70 -13.60 -10.88
CA TRP A 3 -0.77 -14.59 -11.94
C TRP A 3 -1.84 -14.19 -12.98
N CYS A 4 -1.55 -14.46 -14.24
CA CYS A 4 -2.44 -14.20 -15.35
C CYS A 4 -2.77 -15.52 -16.07
N GLU A 5 -3.99 -16.03 -15.88
CA GLU A 5 -4.47 -17.28 -16.50
C GLU A 5 -4.32 -17.29 -18.03
N PRO A 6 -4.77 -16.24 -18.76
CA PRO A 6 -4.69 -16.25 -20.24
C PRO A 6 -3.27 -16.22 -20.81
N CYS A 7 -2.31 -15.70 -20.05
CA CYS A 7 -0.91 -15.58 -20.49
C CYS A 7 0.00 -16.65 -19.88
N ALA A 8 -0.53 -17.48 -18.98
CA ALA A 8 0.19 -18.49 -18.21
C ALA A 8 1.53 -17.98 -17.64
N ARG A 9 1.52 -16.80 -17.01
CA ARG A 9 2.75 -16.14 -16.53
C ARG A 9 2.54 -15.32 -15.25
N TYR A 10 3.59 -15.28 -14.43
CA TYR A 10 3.70 -14.37 -13.29
C TYR A 10 4.07 -12.94 -13.72
N LEU A 11 3.34 -11.96 -13.21
CA LEU A 11 3.64 -10.55 -13.38
C LEU A 11 4.35 -10.02 -12.12
N SER A 12 5.23 -9.06 -12.32
CA SER A 12 5.78 -8.29 -11.19
C SER A 12 4.72 -7.28 -10.72
N PRO A 13 4.67 -6.92 -9.42
CA PRO A 13 3.71 -5.94 -8.91
C PRO A 13 3.77 -4.59 -9.66
N ASN A 14 4.95 -4.21 -10.14
CA ASN A 14 5.16 -2.97 -10.90
C ASN A 14 4.74 -3.07 -12.38
N SER A 15 4.48 -4.27 -12.89
CA SER A 15 4.07 -4.52 -14.29
C SER A 15 2.56 -4.70 -14.45
N VAL A 16 1.81 -4.75 -13.33
CA VAL A 16 0.35 -4.81 -13.33
C VAL A 16 -0.18 -3.37 -13.34
N SER A 17 -1.28 -3.12 -14.06
CA SER A 17 -1.92 -1.80 -14.05
C SER A 17 -2.44 -1.43 -12.64
N VAL A 18 -2.67 -0.15 -12.40
CA VAL A 18 -3.26 0.35 -11.13
C VAL A 18 -4.62 -0.31 -10.81
N VAL A 19 -5.30 -0.84 -11.83
CA VAL A 19 -6.62 -1.50 -11.75
C VAL A 19 -6.49 -3.02 -11.56
N GLY A 20 -5.28 -3.56 -11.51
CA GLY A 20 -5.06 -5.00 -11.35
C GLY A 20 -5.26 -5.79 -12.65
N THR A 21 -4.96 -5.20 -13.80
CA THR A 21 -5.09 -5.86 -15.12
C THR A 21 -3.75 -6.10 -15.79
N CYS A 22 -3.68 -7.18 -16.57
CA CYS A 22 -2.52 -7.55 -17.37
C CYS A 22 -2.38 -6.62 -18.59
N PRO A 23 -1.23 -5.96 -18.81
CA PRO A 23 -1.05 -5.04 -19.94
C PRO A 23 -1.04 -5.74 -21.30
N LYS A 24 -0.88 -7.07 -21.36
CA LYS A 24 -0.80 -7.83 -22.60
C LYS A 24 -2.17 -8.30 -23.11
N CYS A 25 -3.05 -8.72 -22.22
CA CYS A 25 -4.36 -9.29 -22.57
C CYS A 25 -5.55 -8.49 -22.01
N GLY A 26 -5.33 -7.52 -21.14
CA GLY A 26 -6.38 -6.69 -20.54
C GLY A 26 -7.16 -7.34 -19.40
N GLU A 27 -6.95 -8.62 -19.13
CA GLU A 27 -7.69 -9.38 -18.12
C GLU A 27 -7.26 -9.04 -16.68
N ARG A 28 -8.16 -9.23 -15.71
CA ARG A 28 -7.82 -9.08 -14.29
C ARG A 28 -6.88 -10.21 -13.84
N VAL A 29 -5.79 -9.82 -13.19
CA VAL A 29 -4.84 -10.78 -12.62
C VAL A 29 -5.26 -11.18 -11.22
N THR A 30 -4.93 -12.42 -10.84
CA THR A 30 -5.15 -12.93 -9.49
C THR A 30 -3.90 -12.75 -8.65
N ASP A 31 -4.06 -12.40 -7.39
CA ASP A 31 -2.93 -12.33 -6.44
C ASP A 31 -2.57 -13.73 -5.90
N ALA A 32 -1.50 -13.79 -5.11
CA ALA A 32 -1.00 -15.04 -4.52
C ALA A 32 -2.05 -15.77 -3.66
N ASP A 33 -3.03 -15.03 -3.13
CA ASP A 33 -4.11 -15.55 -2.29
C ASP A 33 -5.34 -16.00 -3.11
N GLY A 34 -5.26 -16.02 -4.45
CA GLY A 34 -6.35 -16.44 -5.34
C GLY A 34 -7.48 -15.42 -5.50
N GLY A 35 -7.38 -14.26 -4.85
CA GLY A 35 -8.29 -13.13 -5.01
C GLY A 35 -7.96 -12.27 -6.24
N LEU A 36 -8.93 -11.48 -6.71
CA LEU A 36 -8.68 -10.45 -7.71
C LEU A 36 -7.66 -9.45 -7.16
N ALA A 37 -6.64 -9.12 -7.95
CA ALA A 37 -5.62 -8.17 -7.55
C ALA A 37 -6.23 -6.78 -7.37
N THR A 38 -6.58 -6.46 -6.12
CA THR A 38 -7.12 -5.17 -5.71
C THR A 38 -6.04 -4.42 -4.95
N SER A 39 -5.93 -3.12 -5.24
CA SER A 39 -5.07 -2.11 -4.61
C SER A 39 -4.10 -2.61 -3.54
N GLN A 40 -2.80 -2.49 -3.84
CA GLN A 40 -1.68 -2.91 -3.01
C GLN A 40 -1.90 -2.55 -1.53
N LYS A 41 -2.23 -3.56 -0.71
CA LYS A 41 -2.61 -3.37 0.69
C LYS A 41 -1.45 -2.80 1.47
N VAL A 42 -1.67 -1.65 2.11
CA VAL A 42 -0.65 -1.01 2.96
C VAL A 42 -0.29 -1.98 4.11
N PRO A 43 1.00 -2.35 4.26
CA PRO A 43 1.42 -3.27 5.30
C PRO A 43 1.07 -2.77 6.72
N TRP A 44 0.79 -3.68 7.65
CA TRP A 44 0.43 -3.32 9.03
C TRP A 44 1.51 -2.46 9.73
N HIS A 45 2.78 -2.75 9.47
CA HIS A 45 3.90 -2.04 10.08
C HIS A 45 3.93 -0.57 9.67
N PHE A 46 3.44 -0.22 8.47
CA PHE A 46 3.36 1.17 8.03
C PHE A 46 2.46 1.99 8.96
N TRP A 47 1.33 1.41 9.37
CA TRP A 47 0.43 2.04 10.32
C TRP A 47 1.04 2.20 11.72
N VAL A 48 1.90 1.27 12.15
CA VAL A 48 2.64 1.41 13.41
C VAL A 48 3.54 2.65 13.37
N PHE A 49 4.34 2.80 12.30
CA PHE A 49 5.21 3.97 12.14
C PHE A 49 4.42 5.27 11.99
N ALA A 50 3.32 5.25 11.22
CA ALA A 50 2.45 6.41 11.08
C ALA A 50 1.85 6.86 12.44
N GLY A 51 1.39 5.89 13.25
CA GLY A 51 0.87 6.18 14.59
C GLY A 51 1.94 6.79 15.51
N ALA A 52 3.14 6.21 15.55
CA ALA A 52 4.25 6.74 16.34
C ALA A 52 4.62 8.18 15.94
N ALA A 53 4.63 8.47 14.63
CA ALA A 53 4.89 9.81 14.11
C ALA A 53 3.84 10.82 14.57
N VAL A 54 2.55 10.47 14.48
CA VAL A 54 1.45 11.34 14.94
C VAL A 54 1.57 11.64 16.44
N VAL A 55 1.85 10.64 17.26
CA VAL A 55 2.03 10.81 18.71
C VAL A 55 3.20 11.75 19.01
N TYR A 56 4.36 11.53 18.37
CA TYR A 56 5.54 12.36 18.59
C TYR A 56 5.33 13.81 18.14
N LEU A 57 4.78 14.02 16.94
CA LEU A 57 4.52 15.35 16.40
C LEU A 57 3.45 16.08 17.22
N GLY A 58 2.39 15.38 17.65
CA GLY A 58 1.38 15.95 18.54
C GLY A 58 1.98 16.41 19.87
N TRP A 59 2.82 15.58 20.50
CA TRP A 59 3.55 15.96 21.71
C TRP A 59 4.49 17.16 21.47
N ARG A 60 5.23 17.14 20.36
CA ARG A 60 6.16 18.22 20.00
C ARG A 60 5.45 19.54 19.74
N LEU A 61 4.26 19.50 19.13
CA LEU A 61 3.41 20.67 18.93
C LEU A 61 2.91 21.22 20.26
N LEU A 62 2.42 20.36 21.16
CA LEU A 62 2.02 20.78 22.51
C LEU A 62 3.17 21.42 23.28
N GLN A 63 4.36 20.81 23.23
CA GLN A 63 5.57 21.33 23.85
C GLN A 63 5.95 22.71 23.27
N GLY A 64 5.91 22.87 21.95
CA GLY A 64 6.20 24.14 21.29
C GLY A 64 5.19 25.24 21.61
N VAL A 65 3.90 24.91 21.59
CA VAL A 65 2.82 25.84 21.94
C VAL A 65 2.93 26.27 23.41
N TRP A 66 3.23 25.33 24.30
CA TRP A 66 3.50 25.67 25.70
C TRP A 66 4.64 26.69 25.80
N MET A 67 5.81 26.42 25.20
CA MET A 67 6.94 27.36 25.21
C MET A 67 6.64 28.73 24.60
N LEU A 68 5.65 28.85 23.71
CA LEU A 68 5.25 30.14 23.14
C LEU A 68 4.28 30.91 24.03
N VAL A 69 3.50 30.20 24.87
CA VAL A 69 2.45 30.78 25.70
C VAL A 69 2.94 31.14 27.11
N THR A 70 3.99 30.47 27.59
CA THR A 70 4.62 30.73 28.90
C THR A 70 5.99 31.36 28.74
#